data_AF-A0A177ARE4-F1
#
_entry.id   AF-A0A177ARE4-F1
#
_cell.length_a   1.000
_cell.length_b   1.000
_cell.length_c   1.000
_cell.angle_alpha   90.00
_cell.angle_beta   90.00
_cell.angle_gamma   90.00
#
_symmetry.space_group_name_H-M   'P 1'
#
loop_
_entity.id
_entity.type
_entity.pdbx_description
1 polymer ?
#
loop_
_entity_poly.entity_id
_entity_poly.type
_entity_poly.pdbx_seq_one_letter_code
_entity_poly.pdbx_strand_id
1 'polypeptide(L)'
;MTSQSFATTPTENSELSGIEEPTTPVNLNIIKNENKYNIRPQYSYKFKSDEIETLIKTHLNESLDGKVYDVAESGNLSKNLTVELLDKIKG
;
A
#
# COMPACT_ATOMS: atom_id res chain seq x y z
N MET A 1 -50.59 2.52 -32.68
CA MET A 1 -50.16 1.70 -33.83
C MET A 1 -48.87 1.00 -33.41
N THR A 2 -48.98 -0.07 -32.64
CA THR A 2 -49.02 -1.50 -33.02
C THR A 2 -47.62 -2.07 -33.26
N SER A 3 -47.13 -2.73 -32.20
CA SER A 3 -45.92 -3.53 -32.11
C SER A 3 -45.87 -4.62 -33.19
N GLN A 4 -44.69 -4.89 -33.74
CA GLN A 4 -44.43 -6.11 -34.48
C GLN A 4 -43.48 -6.99 -33.67
N SER A 5 -44.00 -8.15 -33.27
CA SER A 5 -43.25 -9.25 -32.67
C SER A 5 -42.70 -10.12 -33.80
N PHE A 6 -41.41 -10.43 -33.77
CA PHE A 6 -40.83 -11.48 -34.59
C PHE A 6 -40.50 -12.67 -33.69
N ALA A 7 -41.12 -13.82 -34.01
CA ALA A 7 -40.83 -15.10 -33.39
C ALA A 7 -39.58 -15.70 -34.02
N THR A 8 -38.64 -16.17 -33.21
CA THR A 8 -37.63 -17.15 -33.62
C THR A 8 -37.66 -18.32 -32.63
N THR A 9 -37.76 -19.51 -33.22
CA THR A 9 -37.87 -20.83 -32.58
C THR A 9 -36.63 -21.20 -31.76
N PRO A 10 -36.74 -22.13 -30.79
CA PRO A 10 -35.62 -22.59 -30.00
C PRO A 10 -34.83 -23.63 -30.79
N THR A 11 -33.51 -23.48 -30.85
CA THR A 11 -32.61 -24.57 -31.25
C THR A 11 -31.75 -24.91 -30.03
N GLU A 12 -31.90 -26.14 -29.57
CA GLU A 12 -31.10 -26.79 -28.53
C GLU A 12 -29.60 -26.69 -28.83
N ASN A 13 -28.78 -26.60 -27.79
CA ASN A 13 -27.54 -27.37 -27.69
C ASN A 13 -27.03 -27.42 -26.24
N SER A 14 -27.05 -28.65 -25.71
CA SER A 14 -26.12 -29.30 -24.77
C SER A 14 -25.49 -28.52 -23.61
N GLU A 15 -25.92 -28.92 -22.41
CA GLU A 15 -25.09 -29.31 -21.26
C GLU A 15 -23.68 -28.70 -21.13
N LEU A 16 -23.49 -27.87 -20.10
CA LEU A 16 -22.27 -27.98 -19.30
C LEU A 16 -22.60 -27.77 -17.82
N SER A 17 -22.37 -28.85 -17.08
CA SER A 17 -22.61 -29.08 -15.67
C SER A 17 -21.94 -28.07 -14.75
N GLY A 18 -22.56 -27.85 -13.59
CA GLY A 18 -22.03 -27.04 -12.51
C GLY A 18 -20.62 -27.45 -12.09
N ILE A 19 -19.79 -26.43 -11.88
CA ILE A 19 -18.60 -26.50 -11.05
C ILE A 19 -18.83 -25.48 -9.94
N GLU A 20 -19.24 -25.99 -8.78
CA GLU A 20 -19.20 -25.24 -7.54
C GLU A 20 -17.74 -24.85 -7.26
N GLU A 21 -17.48 -23.56 -7.12
CA GLU A 21 -16.16 -23.03 -6.79
C GLU A 21 -15.87 -23.33 -5.30
N PRO A 22 -14.82 -24.11 -4.96
CA PRO A 22 -14.48 -24.35 -3.58
C PRO A 22 -13.82 -23.09 -2.97
N THR A 23 -14.59 -22.33 -2.20
CA THR A 23 -14.08 -21.18 -1.42
C THR A 23 -13.21 -21.68 -0.26
N THR A 24 -11.94 -21.89 -0.53
CA THR A 24 -10.95 -22.16 0.53
C THR A 24 -10.53 -20.82 1.13
N PRO A 25 -10.69 -20.57 2.45
CA PRO A 25 -10.23 -19.33 3.06
C PRO A 25 -8.70 -19.29 3.04
N VAL A 26 -8.15 -18.30 2.32
CA VAL A 26 -6.70 -18.06 2.30
C VAL A 26 -6.27 -17.51 3.66
N ASN A 27 -5.53 -18.31 4.41
CA ASN A 27 -4.87 -17.87 5.64
C ASN A 27 -3.63 -17.02 5.26
N LEU A 28 -3.78 -15.69 5.28
CA LEU A 28 -2.70 -14.73 5.07
C LEU A 28 -1.80 -14.61 6.31
N ASN A 29 -1.08 -15.68 6.67
CA ASN A 29 0.14 -15.50 7.45
C ASN A 29 1.27 -15.07 6.50
N ILE A 30 1.25 -13.79 6.10
CA ILE A 30 2.36 -13.17 5.38
C ILE A 30 3.52 -13.03 6.38
N ILE A 31 4.39 -14.03 6.41
CA ILE A 31 5.71 -13.88 7.00
C ILE A 31 6.49 -12.95 6.07
N LYS A 32 6.55 -11.66 6.41
CA LYS A 32 7.45 -10.68 5.77
C LYS A 32 8.90 -11.02 6.11
N ASN A 33 9.45 -12.07 5.48
CA ASN A 33 10.89 -12.16 5.30
C ASN A 33 11.22 -11.37 4.05
N GLU A 34 11.40 -10.05 4.23
CA GLU A 34 11.97 -9.20 3.19
C GLU A 34 13.40 -9.67 2.94
N ASN A 35 13.61 -10.38 1.82
CA ASN A 35 14.95 -10.69 1.34
C ASN A 35 15.69 -9.38 1.03
N LYS A 36 16.40 -8.85 2.03
CA LYS A 36 17.19 -7.63 1.93
C LYS A 36 18.49 -7.95 1.20
N TYR A 37 18.45 -7.94 -0.12
CA TYR A 37 19.65 -8.12 -0.96
C TYR A 37 20.58 -6.92 -0.78
N ASN A 38 21.65 -7.10 0.00
CA ASN A 38 22.65 -6.07 0.19
C ASN A 38 23.65 -6.07 -0.97
N ILE A 39 23.38 -5.22 -1.97
CA ILE A 39 24.14 -5.10 -3.23
C ILE A 39 25.61 -4.67 -2.98
N ARG A 40 25.94 -4.15 -1.78
CA ARG A 40 27.30 -3.75 -1.40
C ARG A 40 27.59 -4.06 0.09
N PRO A 41 27.98 -5.30 0.41
CA PRO A 41 28.17 -5.76 1.80
C PRO A 41 29.23 -4.95 2.58
N GLN A 42 30.20 -4.36 1.88
CA GLN A 42 31.26 -3.52 2.45
C GLN A 42 30.75 -2.25 3.16
N TYR A 43 29.51 -1.82 2.88
CA TYR A 43 28.90 -0.61 3.44
C TYR A 43 27.77 -0.90 4.44
N SER A 44 27.53 -2.18 4.76
CA SER A 44 26.47 -2.62 5.67
C SER A 44 26.52 -1.94 7.05
N TYR A 45 27.71 -1.54 7.49
CA TYR A 45 27.95 -0.89 8.78
C TYR A 45 27.74 0.63 8.76
N LYS A 46 27.65 1.27 7.58
CA LYS A 46 27.65 2.75 7.47
C LYS A 46 26.26 3.36 7.54
N PHE A 47 25.23 2.65 7.10
CA PHE A 47 23.87 3.15 7.06
C PHE A 47 22.93 2.15 7.71
N LYS A 48 22.37 2.55 8.85
CA LYS A 48 21.42 1.74 9.61
C LYS A 48 20.00 2.18 9.29
N SER A 49 19.42 1.60 8.25
CA SER A 49 18.08 1.95 7.78
C SER A 49 17.02 1.88 8.88
N ASP A 50 17.12 0.89 9.76
CA ASP A 50 16.07 0.59 10.74
C ASP A 50 16.07 1.64 11.87
N GLU A 51 17.25 2.14 12.23
CA GLU A 51 17.41 3.25 13.18
C GLU A 51 16.87 4.56 12.57
N ILE A 52 17.17 4.83 11.30
CA ILE A 52 16.67 6.01 10.58
C ILE A 52 15.14 5.96 10.41
N GLU A 53 14.59 4.81 10.07
CA GLU A 53 13.15 4.62 9.94
C GLU A 53 12.44 4.88 11.28
N THR A 54 12.98 4.33 12.36
CA THR A 54 12.45 4.55 13.71
C THR A 54 12.51 6.03 14.08
N LEU A 55 13.63 6.69 13.82
CA LEU A 55 13.80 8.13 14.05
C LEU A 55 12.76 8.97 13.29
N ILE A 56 12.58 8.69 12.00
CA ILE A 56 11.62 9.42 11.15
C ILE A 56 10.20 9.21 11.67
N LYS A 57 9.81 7.96 11.96
CA LYS A 57 8.47 7.64 12.46
C LYS A 57 8.17 8.32 13.78
N THR A 58 9.10 8.24 14.74
CA THR A 58 8.94 8.89 16.05
C THR A 58 8.77 10.39 15.90
N HIS A 59 9.63 11.05 15.10
CA HIS A 59 9.54 12.48 14.91
C HIS A 59 8.26 12.92 14.18
N LEU A 60 7.83 12.17 13.15
CA LEU A 60 6.57 12.48 12.47
C LEU A 60 5.36 12.28 13.38
N ASN A 61 5.35 11.23 14.19
CA ASN A 61 4.27 11.01 15.15
C ASN A 61 4.22 12.15 16.17
N GLU A 62 5.35 12.55 16.75
CA GLU A 62 5.40 13.68 17.70
C GLU A 62 4.96 15.00 17.07
N SER A 63 5.43 15.30 15.86
CA SER A 63 5.19 16.59 15.22
C SER A 63 3.81 16.72 14.58
N LEU A 64 3.17 15.60 14.25
CA LEU A 64 1.84 15.54 13.64
C LEU A 64 0.74 15.10 14.62
N ASP A 65 1.09 14.76 15.86
CA ASP A 65 0.08 14.33 16.85
C ASP A 65 -0.99 15.41 17.03
N GLY A 66 -2.25 15.00 16.92
CA GLY A 66 -3.41 15.89 17.01
C GLY A 66 -3.54 16.96 15.91
N LYS A 67 -2.65 16.98 14.90
CA LYS A 67 -2.75 17.94 13.79
C LYS A 67 -3.73 17.46 12.71
N VAL A 68 -4.55 18.38 12.23
CA VAL A 68 -5.42 18.17 11.07
C VAL A 68 -4.75 18.78 9.85
N TYR A 69 -4.91 18.15 8.69
CA TYR A 69 -4.38 18.66 7.44
C TYR A 69 -4.98 20.03 7.08
N ASP A 70 -4.12 21.04 6.92
CA ASP A 70 -4.46 22.37 6.43
C ASP A 70 -3.63 22.69 5.19
N VAL A 71 -4.30 22.98 4.08
CA VAL A 71 -3.66 23.32 2.80
C VAL A 71 -2.78 24.57 2.93
N ALA A 72 -3.22 25.58 3.68
CA ALA A 72 -2.50 26.85 3.81
C ALA A 72 -1.16 26.69 4.54
N GLU A 73 -1.12 25.82 5.56
CA GLU A 73 0.08 25.59 6.37
C GLU A 73 0.92 24.41 5.91
N SER A 74 0.34 23.49 5.12
CA SER A 74 0.99 22.23 4.69
C SER A 74 2.35 22.42 4.03
N GLY A 75 2.50 23.46 3.19
CA GLY A 75 3.75 23.76 2.50
C GLY A 75 4.87 24.12 3.47
N ASN A 76 4.58 25.01 4.42
CA ASN A 76 5.55 25.43 5.44
C ASN A 76 5.85 24.30 6.43
N LEU A 77 4.82 23.56 6.85
CA LEU A 77 4.94 22.43 7.76
C LEU A 77 5.86 21.35 7.16
N SER A 78 5.63 20.95 5.92
CA SER A 78 6.43 19.92 5.25
C SER A 78 7.91 20.34 5.10
N LYS A 79 8.17 21.61 4.79
CA LYS A 79 9.52 22.17 4.70
C LYS A 79 10.24 22.13 6.06
N ASN A 80 9.58 22.57 7.13
CA ASN A 80 10.17 22.61 8.46
C ASN A 80 10.49 21.20 8.97
N LEU A 81 9.54 20.26 8.84
CA LEU A 81 9.75 18.85 9.21
C LEU A 81 10.94 18.23 8.46
N THR A 82 11.11 18.57 7.19
CA THR A 82 12.23 18.06 6.40
C THR A 82 13.57 18.57 6.90
N VAL A 83 13.66 19.86 7.25
CA VAL A 83 14.89 20.45 7.81
C VAL A 83 15.21 19.84 9.17
N GLU A 84 14.23 19.74 10.06
CA GLU A 84 14.40 19.14 11.39
C GLU A 84 14.84 17.67 11.32
N LEU A 85 14.24 16.88 10.43
CA LEU A 85 14.66 15.50 10.19
C LEU A 85 16.09 15.41 9.66
N LEU A 86 16.47 16.29 8.73
CA LEU A 86 17.81 16.30 8.18
C LEU A 86 18.87 16.61 9.24
N ASP A 87 18.57 17.56 10.13
CA ASP A 87 19.45 17.92 11.23
C ASP A 87 19.58 16.78 12.24
N LYS A 88 18.47 16.10 12.58
CA LYS A 88 18.47 14.91 13.46
C LYS A 88 19.23 13.72 12.86
N ILE A 89 19.20 13.54 11.54
CA ILE A 89 19.90 12.43 10.86
C ILE A 89 21.41 12.70 10.75
N LYS A 90 21.81 13.98 10.67
CA LYS A 90 23.23 14.38 10.59
C LYS A 90 23.91 14.53 11.95
N GLY A 91 23.14 14.77 13.01
CA GLY A 91 23.61 14.98 14.38
C GLY A 91 24.11 13.73 15.08
#